data_AF-A0A971X846-F1
#
_entry.id   AF-A0A971X846-F1
#
_cell.length_a   1.000
_cell.length_b   1.000
_cell.length_c   1.000
_cell.angle_alpha   90.00
_cell.angle_beta   90.00
_cell.angle_gamma   90.00
#
_symmetry.space_group_name_H-M   'P 1'
#
loop_
_entity.id
_entity.type
_entity.pdbx_description
1 polymer ?
#
loop_
_entity_poly.entity_id
_entity_poly.type
_entity_poly.pdbx_seq_one_letter_code
_entity_poly.pdbx_strand_id
1 'polypeptide(L)' 'MESAFYPVITVENETELEFLTSYCDEHKIEFDFLDYNQEKFPARVLLYISEDDLKLFLDSINV' A
#
# COMPACT_ATOMS: atom_id res chain seq x y z
N MET A 1 -13.57 19.60 2.31
CA MET A 1 -12.41 19.17 3.10
C MET A 1 -12.03 17.82 2.53
N GLU A 2 -10.94 17.77 1.77
CA GLU A 2 -10.42 16.48 1.25
C GLU A 2 -9.88 15.70 2.45
N SER A 3 -10.54 14.60 2.79
CA SER A 3 -10.09 13.67 3.83
C SER A 3 -8.95 12.85 3.25
N ALA A 4 -7.70 13.20 3.59
CA ALA A 4 -6.58 12.33 3.29
C ALA A 4 -6.75 11.03 4.08
N PHE A 5 -6.76 9.89 3.38
CA PHE A 5 -6.97 8.57 3.96
C PHE A 5 -5.62 7.87 4.09
N TYR A 6 -5.36 7.27 5.25
CA TYR A 6 -4.07 6.64 5.54
C TYR A 6 -4.26 5.17 5.96
N PRO A 7 -4.59 4.28 5.02
CA PRO A 7 -4.74 2.87 5.34
C PRO A 7 -3.38 2.25 5.65
N VAL A 8 -3.40 1.32 6.61
CA VAL A 8 -2.26 0.46 6.91
C VAL A 8 -2.52 -0.90 6.29
N ILE A 9 -1.62 -1.34 5.42
CA ILE A 9 -1.65 -2.64 4.77
C ILE A 9 -0.54 -3.51 5.33
N THR A 10 -0.86 -4.78 5.57
CA THR A 10 0.11 -5.80 5.93
C THR A 10 0.55 -6.52 4.68
N VAL A 11 1.85 -6.57 4.44
CA VAL A 11 2.50 -7.25 3.32
C VAL A 11 3.14 -8.53 3.85
N GLU A 12 2.70 -9.69 3.39
CA GLU A 12 3.11 -10.98 3.97
C GLU A 12 4.37 -11.57 3.34
N ASN A 13 4.78 -11.10 2.15
CA ASN A 13 5.93 -11.62 1.41
C ASN A 13 6.49 -10.60 0.41
N GLU A 14 7.65 -10.92 -0.17
CA GLU A 14 8.35 -10.07 -1.12
C GLU A 14 7.54 -9.81 -2.41
N THR A 15 6.79 -10.81 -2.89
CA THR A 15 5.96 -10.68 -4.09
C THR A 15 4.83 -9.66 -3.90
N GLU A 16 4.15 -9.69 -2.75
CA GLU A 16 3.16 -8.66 -2.39
C GLU A 16 3.79 -7.28 -2.27
N LEU A 17 5.04 -7.20 -1.77
CA LEU A 17 5.76 -5.93 -1.66
C LEU A 17 6.09 -5.34 -3.03
N GLU A 18 6.58 -6.17 -3.96
CA GLU A 18 6.87 -5.76 -5.33
C GLU A 18 5.61 -5.30 -6.05
N PHE A 19 4.49 -6.01 -5.86
CA PHE A 19 3.20 -5.63 -6.42
C PHE A 19 2.71 -4.29 -5.86
N LEU A 20 2.72 -4.12 -4.53
CA LEU A 20 2.33 -2.88 -3.87
C LEU A 20 3.19 -1.71 -4.35
N THR A 21 4.51 -1.92 -4.43
CA THR A 21 5.46 -0.89 -4.86
C THR A 21 5.20 -0.48 -6.31
N SER A 22 4.98 -1.44 -7.20
CA SER A 22 4.70 -1.17 -8.63
C SER A 22 3.38 -0.42 -8.78
N TYR A 23 2.32 -0.85 -8.10
CA TYR A 23 1.03 -0.15 -8.11
C TYR A 23 1.15 1.29 -7.59
N CYS A 24 1.88 1.48 -6.48
CA CYS A 24 2.08 2.80 -5.91
C CYS A 24 2.88 3.72 -6.85
N ASP A 25 3.90 3.20 -7.54
CA ASP A 25 4.68 3.95 -8.52
C ASP A 25 3.83 4.37 -9.73
N GLU A 26 3.04 3.45 -10.29
CA GLU A 26 2.15 3.70 -11.43
C GLU A 26 1.10 4.77 -11.13
N HIS A 27 0.55 4.74 -9.92
CA HIS A 27 -0.50 5.65 -9.48
C HIS A 27 0.02 6.89 -8.72
N LYS A 28 1.35 7.03 -8.58
CA LYS A 28 2.00 8.11 -7.80
C LYS A 28 1.48 8.23 -6.37
N ILE A 29 1.25 7.09 -5.74
CA ILE A 29 0.83 6.96 -4.34
C ILE A 29 2.09 6.89 -3.50
N GLU A 30 2.22 7.80 -2.53
CA GLU A 30 3.31 7.71 -1.56
C GLU A 30 2.99 6.62 -0.52
N PHE A 31 4.02 6.00 0.04
CA PHE A 31 3.89 5.04 1.13
C PHE A 31 5.09 5.04 2.06
N ASP A 32 4.86 4.66 3.32
CA ASP A 32 5.88 4.56 4.36
C ASP A 32 5.81 3.19 5.04
N PHE A 33 6.95 2.63 5.39
CA PHE A 33 7.00 1.44 6.24
C PHE A 33 6.85 1.85 7.71
N LEU A 34 5.91 1.23 8.41
CA LEU A 34 5.74 1.43 9.85
C LEU A 34 6.73 0.59 10.66
N ASP A 35 7.24 -0.49 10.08
CA ASP A 35 8.22 -1.36 10.72
C ASP A 35 9.65 -0.95 10.37
N TYR A 36 10.51 -0.96 11.38
CA TYR A 36 11.93 -0.56 11.25
C TYR A 36 12.76 -1.51 10.36
N ASN A 37 12.22 -2.66 9.99
CA ASN A 37 12.94 -3.75 9.33
C ASN A 37 12.19 -4.18 8.07
N GLN A 38 12.45 -3.48 6.96
CA GLN A 38 11.82 -3.68 5.65
C GLN A 38 12.04 -5.09 5.06
N GLU A 39 13.04 -5.82 5.55
CA GLU A 39 13.39 -7.18 5.10
C GLU A 39 12.75 -8.30 5.95
N LYS A 40 11.85 -7.96 6.89
CA LYS A 40 11.11 -8.93 7.68
C LYS A 40 9.63 -8.86 7.38
N PHE A 41 9.11 -9.97 6.85
CA PHE A 41 7.68 -10.17 6.68
C PHE A 41 7.05 -10.81 7.93
N PRO A 42 5.81 -10.47 8.29
CA PRO A 42 4.97 -9.48 7.62
C PRO A 42 5.40 -8.03 7.92
N ALA A 43 5.40 -7.17 6.89
CA ALA A 43 5.74 -5.75 6.99
C ALA A 43 4.46 -4.90 6.95
N ARG A 44 4.36 -3.87 7.78
CA ARG A 44 3.23 -2.94 7.74
C ARG A 44 3.60 -1.67 6.99
N VAL A 45 2.76 -1.32 6.02
CA VAL A 45 2.95 -0.17 5.13
C VAL A 45 1.77 0.78 5.29
N LEU A 46 2.07 2.05 5.54
CA LEU A 46 1.13 3.16 5.54
C LEU A 46 1.06 3.73 4.11
N LEU A 47 -0.12 3.79 3.51
CA LEU A 47 -0.32 4.41 2.21
C LEU A 47 -0.88 5.82 2.36
N TYR A 48 -0.42 6.73 1.50
CA TYR A 48 -0.97 8.08 1.37
C TYR A 48 -1.84 8.12 0.12
N ILE A 49 -3.07 7.58 0.23
CA ILE A 49 -3.94 7.29 -0.91
C ILE A 49 -5.32 7.94 -0.74
N SER A 50 -5.97 8.30 -1.85
CA SER A 50 -7.35 8.77 -1.83
C SER A 50 -8.33 7.61 -1.57
N GLU A 51 -9.55 7.89 -1.10
CA GLU A 51 -10.55 6.84 -0.89
C GLU A 51 -10.96 6.16 -2.22
N ASP A 52 -11.00 6.91 -3.32
CA ASP A 52 -11.32 6.39 -4.65
C ASP A 52 -10.20 5.46 -5.18
N ASP A 53 -8.94 5.87 -5.06
CA ASP A 53 -7.79 5.03 -5.47
C ASP A 53 -7.67 3.77 -4.59
N LEU A 54 -7.99 3.87 -3.30
CA LEU A 54 -8.02 2.69 -2.43
C LEU A 54 -9.05 1.65 -2.87
N LYS A 55 -10.24 2.10 -3.28
CA LYS A 55 -11.26 1.19 -3.80
C LYS A 55 -10.78 0.48 -5.06
N LEU A 56 -10.12 1.20 -5.97
CA LEU A 56 -9.54 0.63 -7.18
C LEU A 56 -8.44 -0.40 -6.87
N PHE A 57 -7.58 -0.11 -5.89
CA PHE A 57 -6.55 -1.03 -5.41
C PHE A 57 -7.17 -2.32 -4.86
N LEU A 58 -8.16 -2.21 -3.96
CA LEU A 58 -8.82 -3.37 -3.37
C LEU A 58 -9.62 -4.21 -4.39
N ASP A 59 -10.21 -3.56 -5.40
CA ASP A 59 -10.89 -4.25 -6.49
C ASP A 59 -9.89 -5.04 -7.36
N SER A 60 -8.70 -4.48 -7.59
CA SER A 60 -7.63 -5.10 -8.39
C SER A 60 -7.03 -6.36 -7.73
N ILE A 61 -7.16 -6.52 -6.41
CA ILE A 61 -6.68 -7.71 -5.67
C ILE A 61 -7.72 -8.85 -5.67
N ASN A 62 -9.00 -8.55 -5.92
CA ASN A 62 -10.11 -9.51 -5.81
C ASN A 62 -10.40 -10.31 -7.10
N VAL A 63 -9.51 -10.27 -8.11
CA VAL A 63 -9.65 -10.95 -9.41
C VAL A 63 -8.70 -12.13 -9.54
#